data_AF-A0A1U7X316-F1
#
_entry.id   AF-A0A1U7X316-F1
#
_cell.length_a   1.000
_cell.length_b   1.000
_cell.length_c   1.000
_cell.angle_alpha   90.00
_cell.angle_beta   90.00
_cell.angle_gamma   90.00
#
_symmetry.space_group_name_H-M   'P 1'
#
loop_
_entity.id
_entity.type
_entity.pdbx_description
1 polymer ?
#
loop_
_entity_poly.entity_id
_entity_poly.type
_entity_poly.pdbx_seq_one_letter_code
_entity_poly.pdbx_strand_id
1 'polypeptide(L)'
;MEALSFLKEKVWEPYMGLEEKMETLKRKMEALISRRDDVMVQAKDGELHSSKKRKTESSNISRIGLSNDADKIHKEVENLLDQGKFSEGILLNVNEEKIQPLVTTNVKGQIFYQSMRQVLLSLNGVSSIGIYGMRGVGKTTLAEHIHNHLLKDSRFSGNVYWVTVSQDFSITKLQSEIAKALKLDSTEDDDKKRAAILYQSLERKINFVLILDDVWTHFDVKKAGIPLDIGGGK
;
A
#
# COMPACT_ATOMS: atom_id res chain seq x y z
N MET A 1 -32.91 18.36 -23.06
CA MET A 1 -31.70 19.22 -23.16
C MET A 1 -31.25 19.72 -21.80
N GLU A 2 -32.15 20.16 -20.89
CA GLU A 2 -31.80 20.66 -19.54
C GLU A 2 -31.21 19.61 -18.56
N ALA A 3 -31.65 18.35 -18.61
CA ALA A 3 -31.11 17.32 -17.70
C ALA A 3 -29.62 16.98 -17.98
N LEU A 4 -29.20 17.09 -19.25
CA LEU A 4 -27.81 16.84 -19.64
C LEU A 4 -26.90 18.03 -19.34
N SER A 5 -27.41 19.28 -19.42
CA SER A 5 -26.64 20.45 -18.97
C SER A 5 -26.48 20.45 -17.45
N PHE A 6 -27.53 20.08 -16.71
CA PHE A 6 -27.50 19.96 -15.25
C PHE A 6 -26.49 18.91 -14.76
N LEU A 7 -26.44 17.74 -15.42
CA LEU A 7 -25.44 16.71 -15.09
C LEU A 7 -24.02 17.14 -15.46
N LYS A 8 -23.84 17.85 -16.58
CA LYS A 8 -22.51 18.35 -16.99
C LYS A 8 -21.96 19.35 -15.97
N GLU A 9 -22.80 20.26 -15.49
CA GLU A 9 -22.41 21.36 -14.60
C GLU A 9 -22.23 20.95 -13.13
N LYS A 10 -23.02 19.99 -12.61
CA LYS A 10 -22.89 19.52 -11.23
C LYS A 10 -22.05 18.27 -11.03
N VAL A 11 -21.97 17.40 -12.04
CA VAL A 11 -21.31 16.09 -11.90
C VAL A 11 -20.00 16.04 -12.68
N TRP A 12 -19.82 16.83 -13.74
CA TRP A 12 -18.61 16.75 -14.59
C TRP A 12 -17.66 17.95 -14.43
N GLU A 13 -18.16 19.19 -14.33
CA GLU A 13 -17.35 20.40 -14.08
C GLU A 13 -16.39 20.29 -12.86
N PRO A 14 -16.76 19.68 -11.72
CA PRO A 14 -15.83 19.51 -10.59
C PRO A 14 -14.61 18.63 -10.92
N TYR A 15 -14.73 17.76 -11.94
CA TYR A 15 -13.66 16.88 -12.42
C TYR A 15 -12.80 17.53 -13.52
N MET A 16 -13.26 18.63 -14.12
CA MET A 16 -12.61 19.29 -15.27
C MET A 16 -11.28 20.01 -14.96
N GLY A 17 -10.77 19.93 -13.73
CA GLY A 17 -9.41 20.40 -13.40
C GLY A 17 -8.60 19.39 -12.59
N LEU A 18 -9.16 18.22 -12.27
CA LEU A 18 -8.50 17.20 -11.44
C LEU A 18 -7.43 16.45 -12.21
N GLU A 19 -7.71 16.09 -13.46
CA GLU A 19 -6.75 15.43 -14.36
C GLU A 19 -5.54 16.34 -14.62
N GLU A 20 -5.78 17.63 -14.87
CA GLU A 20 -4.72 18.62 -15.10
C GLU A 20 -3.89 18.86 -13.84
N LYS A 21 -4.53 18.90 -12.66
CA LYS A 21 -3.84 19.00 -11.36
C LYS A 21 -3.03 17.73 -11.07
N MET A 22 -3.56 16.55 -11.33
CA MET A 22 -2.85 15.27 -11.17
C MET A 22 -1.65 15.17 -12.11
N GLU A 23 -1.82 15.55 -13.38
CA GLU A 23 -0.75 15.55 -14.36
C GLU A 23 0.34 16.58 -14.00
N THR A 24 -0.06 17.73 -13.46
CA THR A 24 0.88 18.73 -12.91
C THR A 24 1.65 18.19 -11.70
N LEU A 25 0.96 17.51 -10.78
CA LEU A 25 1.58 16.85 -9.61
C LEU A 25 2.57 15.76 -10.05
N LYS A 26 2.19 14.95 -11.04
CA LYS A 26 3.03 13.89 -11.60
C LYS A 26 4.31 14.45 -12.21
N ARG A 27 4.21 15.48 -13.07
CA ARG A 27 5.39 16.14 -13.66
C ARG A 27 6.31 16.76 -12.60
N LYS A 28 5.76 17.36 -11.55
CA LYS A 28 6.56 17.91 -10.45
C LYS A 28 7.25 16.81 -9.64
N MET A 29 6.60 15.67 -9.43
CA MET A 29 7.22 14.50 -8.79
C MET A 29 8.39 13.94 -9.61
N GLU A 30 8.23 13.82 -10.93
CA GLU A 30 9.29 13.37 -11.84
C GLU A 30 10.49 14.33 -11.84
N ALA A 31 10.24 15.64 -11.83
CA ALA A 31 11.30 16.65 -11.73
C ALA A 31 12.08 16.57 -10.40
N LEU A 32 11.39 16.31 -9.28
CA LEU A 32 12.04 16.10 -7.98
C LEU A 32 12.89 14.83 -7.93
N ILE A 33 12.43 13.74 -8.55
CA ILE A 33 13.19 12.50 -8.67
C ILE A 33 14.47 12.75 -9.47
N SER A 34 14.37 13.43 -10.62
CA SER A 34 15.54 13.79 -11.44
C SER A 34 16.53 14.66 -10.66
N ARG A 35 16.04 15.68 -9.94
CA ARG A 35 16.89 16.59 -9.18
C ARG A 35 17.59 15.90 -8.01
N ARG A 36 16.91 14.95 -7.35
CA ARG A 36 17.51 14.09 -6.31
C ARG A 36 18.67 13.28 -6.90
N ASP A 37 18.49 12.72 -8.09
CA ASP A 37 19.50 11.89 -8.73
C ASP A 37 20.74 12.72 -9.10
N ASP A 38 20.56 13.95 -9.59
CA ASP A 38 21.66 14.90 -9.85
C ASP A 38 22.46 15.23 -8.57
N VAL A 39 21.77 15.50 -7.47
CA VAL A 39 22.41 15.76 -6.15
C VAL A 39 23.18 14.52 -5.67
N MET A 40 22.66 13.32 -5.91
CA MET A 40 23.31 12.07 -5.53
C MET A 40 24.57 11.78 -6.38
N VAL A 41 24.55 12.13 -7.67
CA VAL A 41 25.73 12.06 -8.56
C VAL A 41 26.81 13.05 -8.10
N GLN A 42 26.44 14.30 -7.80
CA GLN A 42 27.37 15.32 -7.31
C GLN A 42 28.01 14.94 -5.95
N ALA A 43 27.24 14.31 -5.06
CA ALA A 43 27.77 13.81 -3.79
C ALA A 43 28.84 12.71 -4.01
N LYS A 44 28.64 11.82 -4.99
CA LYS A 44 29.62 10.78 -5.36
C LYS A 44 30.87 11.34 -6.04
N ASP A 45 30.71 12.30 -6.94
CA ASP A 45 31.84 12.95 -7.63
C ASP A 45 32.71 13.78 -6.66
N GLY A 46 32.07 14.40 -5.65
CA GLY A 46 32.77 15.10 -4.57
C GLY A 46 33.61 14.19 -3.66
N GLU A 47 33.20 12.93 -3.46
CA GLU A 47 34.00 11.93 -2.73
C GLU A 47 35.21 11.44 -3.55
N LEU A 48 35.05 11.27 -4.87
CA LEU A 48 36.11 10.83 -5.79
C LEU A 48 37.28 11.82 -5.94
N HIS A 49 37.04 13.13 -5.83
CA HIS A 49 38.10 14.15 -5.94
C HIS A 49 38.85 14.44 -4.62
N SER A 50 38.47 13.81 -3.50
CA SER A 50 39.12 14.01 -2.20
C SER A 50 40.50 13.34 -2.06
N SER A 51 40.95 12.53 -3.03
CA SER A 51 42.27 11.88 -3.00
C SER A 51 43.42 12.63 -3.70
N LYS A 52 43.23 13.83 -4.26
CA LYS A 52 44.37 14.64 -4.75
C LYS A 52 44.13 16.16 -4.62
N LYS A 53 44.83 16.72 -3.62
CA LYS A 53 45.26 18.13 -3.41
C LYS A 53 44.28 19.16 -2.79
N ARG A 54 44.77 19.68 -1.66
CA ARG A 54 44.51 20.97 -0.96
C ARG A 54 43.17 21.11 -0.22
N LYS A 55 43.26 20.82 1.09
CA LYS A 55 42.25 21.07 2.13
C LYS A 55 42.11 22.58 2.38
N THR A 56 40.85 23.04 2.47
CA THR A 56 40.23 23.84 3.56
C THR A 56 39.33 25.00 3.11
N GLU A 57 39.13 25.26 1.81
CA GLU A 57 38.08 26.22 1.37
C GLU A 57 37.04 25.62 0.43
N SER A 58 37.41 24.70 -0.46
CA SER A 58 36.46 24.05 -1.38
C SER A 58 35.52 23.03 -0.72
N SER A 59 35.88 22.49 0.45
CA SER A 59 35.09 21.45 1.16
C SER A 59 33.93 21.98 2.00
N ASN A 60 33.89 23.30 2.24
CA ASN A 60 32.81 23.95 2.98
C ASN A 60 31.73 24.46 2.03
N ILE A 61 32.13 24.94 0.85
CA ILE A 61 31.20 25.43 -0.19
C ILE A 61 30.34 24.29 -0.75
N SER A 62 30.92 23.10 -0.98
CA SER A 62 30.16 21.93 -1.46
C SER A 62 29.16 21.40 -0.42
N ARG A 63 29.49 21.42 0.88
CA ARG A 63 28.58 21.01 1.95
C ARG A 63 27.44 22.00 2.19
N ILE A 64 27.72 23.30 2.12
CA ILE A 64 26.70 24.35 2.25
C ILE A 64 25.74 24.31 1.05
N GLY A 65 26.25 24.09 -0.17
CA GLY A 65 25.42 23.91 -1.36
C GLY A 65 24.47 22.71 -1.26
N LEU A 66 24.97 21.54 -0.85
CA LEU A 66 24.16 20.33 -0.68
C LEU A 66 23.07 20.49 0.40
N SER A 67 23.37 21.18 1.52
CA SER A 67 22.37 21.47 2.56
C SER A 67 21.26 22.38 2.01
N ASN A 68 21.63 23.44 1.29
CA ASN A 68 20.67 24.38 0.70
C ASN A 68 19.78 23.71 -0.36
N ASP A 69 20.32 22.80 -1.17
CA ASP A 69 19.55 22.05 -2.17
C ASP A 69 18.61 21.03 -1.51
N ALA A 70 19.03 20.39 -0.42
CA ALA A 70 18.18 19.50 0.37
C ALA A 70 17.02 20.26 1.04
N ASP A 71 17.28 21.44 1.61
CA ASP A 71 16.26 22.30 2.22
C ASP A 71 15.26 22.82 1.17
N LYS A 72 15.73 23.08 -0.06
CA LYS A 72 14.88 23.48 -1.18
C LYS A 72 13.97 22.34 -1.62
N ILE A 73 14.49 21.12 -1.74
CA ILE A 73 13.69 19.92 -2.04
C ILE A 73 12.66 19.69 -0.94
N HIS A 74 13.04 19.83 0.33
CA HIS A 74 12.13 19.66 1.46
C HIS A 74 10.93 20.62 1.37
N LYS A 75 11.20 21.91 1.12
CA LYS A 75 10.16 22.94 0.96
C LYS A 75 9.26 22.70 -0.25
N GLU A 76 9.82 22.18 -1.35
CA GLU A 76 9.06 21.86 -2.56
C GLU A 76 8.14 20.65 -2.35
N VAL A 77 8.58 19.65 -1.59
CA VAL A 77 7.75 18.52 -1.14
C VAL A 77 6.63 18.98 -0.22
N GLU A 78 6.89 19.86 0.74
CA GLU A 78 5.85 20.41 1.62
C GLU A 78 4.75 21.16 0.83
N ASN A 79 5.16 22.00 -0.13
CA ASN A 79 4.21 22.71 -0.99
C ASN A 79 3.39 21.76 -1.88
N LEU A 80 3.98 20.65 -2.33
CA LEU A 80 3.25 19.61 -3.06
C LEU A 80 2.25 18.86 -2.19
N LEU A 81 2.59 18.60 -0.92
CA LEU A 81 1.66 18.01 0.04
C LEU A 81 0.45 18.92 0.30
N ASP A 82 0.66 20.23 0.33
CA ASP A 82 -0.43 21.20 0.45
C ASP A 82 -1.27 21.31 -0.83
N GLN A 83 -0.64 21.25 -2.02
CA GLN A 83 -1.36 21.22 -3.31
C GLN A 83 -2.16 19.93 -3.53
N GLY A 84 -1.77 18.84 -2.88
CA GLY A 84 -2.49 17.55 -2.90
C GLY A 84 -3.70 17.48 -1.97
N LYS A 85 -3.99 18.52 -1.17
CA LYS A 85 -5.18 18.57 -0.31
C LYS A 85 -6.38 19.04 -1.13
N PHE A 86 -7.24 18.12 -1.55
CA PHE A 86 -8.47 18.44 -2.28
C PHE A 86 -9.63 18.65 -1.29
N SER A 87 -10.20 19.86 -1.25
CA SER A 87 -11.29 20.24 -0.36
C SER A 87 -12.70 19.86 -0.87
N GLU A 88 -12.84 19.47 -2.14
CA GLU A 88 -14.13 19.29 -2.83
C GLU A 88 -14.33 17.87 -3.42
N GLY A 89 -13.65 16.86 -2.89
CA GLY A 89 -14.03 15.48 -3.18
C GLY A 89 -15.36 15.14 -2.51
N ILE A 90 -16.35 14.60 -3.24
CA ILE A 90 -17.47 13.89 -2.62
C ILE A 90 -16.86 12.68 -1.91
N LEU A 91 -16.57 12.84 -0.62
CA LEU A 91 -16.23 11.77 0.26
C LEU A 91 -17.53 11.00 0.47
N LEU A 92 -17.73 9.92 -0.28
CA LEU A 92 -18.60 8.86 0.20
C LEU A 92 -18.00 8.48 1.54
N ASN A 93 -18.61 8.98 2.62
CA ASN A 93 -18.27 8.62 3.98
C ASN A 93 -18.69 7.16 4.17
N VAL A 94 -17.98 6.25 3.53
CA VAL A 94 -17.82 4.90 4.03
C VAL A 94 -17.12 5.14 5.35
N ASN A 95 -17.81 4.86 6.45
CA ASN A 95 -17.18 4.76 7.76
C ASN A 95 -16.13 3.65 7.66
N GLU A 96 -14.95 3.97 7.13
CA GLU A 96 -13.74 3.17 7.27
C GLU A 96 -13.29 3.38 8.71
N GLU A 97 -13.99 2.73 9.63
CA GLU A 97 -13.49 2.52 10.98
C GLU A 97 -12.09 1.94 10.86
N LYS A 98 -11.09 2.71 11.30
CA LYS A 98 -9.67 2.34 11.27
C LYS A 98 -9.50 0.92 11.81
N ILE A 99 -9.03 0.00 10.95
CA ILE A 99 -8.63 -1.34 11.38
C ILE A 99 -7.50 -1.18 12.39
N GLN A 100 -7.67 -1.78 13.57
CA GLN A 100 -6.70 -1.64 14.64
C GLN A 100 -5.49 -2.55 14.43
N PRO A 101 -4.28 -2.11 14.80
CA PRO A 101 -3.09 -2.96 14.73
C PRO A 101 -3.18 -4.13 15.71
N LEU A 102 -2.59 -5.26 15.33
CA LEU A 102 -2.42 -6.42 16.19
C LEU A 102 -1.37 -6.15 17.28
N VAL A 103 -1.54 -6.75 18.45
CA VAL A 103 -0.54 -6.65 19.52
C VAL A 103 0.68 -7.49 19.12
N THR A 104 1.78 -6.82 18.81
CA THR A 104 3.05 -7.46 18.45
C THR A 104 4.10 -7.27 19.54
N THR A 105 4.89 -8.31 19.82
CA THR A 105 6.08 -8.18 20.65
C THR A 105 7.23 -7.53 19.87
N ASN A 106 8.17 -6.90 20.58
CA ASN A 106 9.38 -6.38 19.94
C ASN A 106 10.27 -7.54 19.49
N VAL A 107 10.31 -7.80 18.18
CA VAL A 107 11.20 -8.79 17.58
C VAL A 107 12.52 -8.12 17.23
N LYS A 108 13.64 -8.78 17.58
CA LYS A 108 15.00 -8.37 17.19
C LYS A 108 15.64 -9.51 16.41
N GLY A 109 16.14 -9.23 15.22
CA GLY A 109 16.86 -10.22 14.43
C GLY A 109 16.96 -9.84 12.97
N GLN A 110 18.17 -9.86 12.42
CA GLN A 110 18.42 -9.45 11.04
C GLN A 110 17.65 -10.31 10.04
N ILE A 111 17.58 -11.63 10.28
CA ILE A 111 16.83 -12.58 9.44
C ILE A 111 15.35 -12.22 9.39
N PHE A 112 14.75 -11.85 10.53
CA PHE A 112 13.34 -11.47 10.58
C PHE A 112 13.05 -10.24 9.72
N TYR A 113 13.86 -9.19 9.84
CA TYR A 113 13.71 -7.98 9.03
C TYR A 113 13.97 -8.24 7.54
N GLN A 114 14.91 -9.13 7.20
CA GLN A 114 15.14 -9.55 5.82
C GLN A 114 13.91 -10.27 5.25
N SER A 115 13.34 -11.23 5.98
CA SER A 115 12.11 -11.93 5.58
C SER A 115 10.94 -10.96 5.40
N MET A 116 10.73 -10.03 6.36
CA MET A 116 9.70 -9.01 6.26
C MET A 116 9.88 -8.13 5.02
N ARG A 117 11.11 -7.65 4.78
CA ARG A 117 11.43 -6.84 3.62
C ARG A 117 11.19 -7.59 2.31
N GLN A 118 11.55 -8.87 2.23
CA GLN A 118 11.29 -9.67 1.03
C GLN A 118 9.79 -9.80 0.75
N VAL A 119 8.97 -10.10 1.76
CA VAL A 119 7.52 -10.18 1.56
C VAL A 119 6.94 -8.84 1.11
N LEU A 120 7.33 -7.73 1.76
CA LEU A 120 6.85 -6.39 1.41
C LEU A 120 7.24 -5.95 -0.01
N LEU A 121 8.43 -6.33 -0.49
CA LEU A 121 8.86 -6.03 -1.86
C LEU A 121 8.07 -6.84 -2.89
N SER A 122 7.79 -8.11 -2.58
CA SER A 122 7.06 -9.02 -3.48
C SER A 122 5.61 -8.57 -3.71
N LEU A 123 4.99 -7.86 -2.77
CA LEU A 123 3.60 -7.35 -2.91
C LEU A 123 3.37 -6.47 -4.15
N ASN A 124 4.43 -5.92 -4.77
CA ASN A 124 4.31 -5.04 -5.93
C ASN A 124 4.14 -5.75 -7.28
N GLY A 125 4.14 -7.09 -7.31
CA GLY A 125 4.12 -7.82 -8.59
C GLY A 125 3.52 -9.23 -8.55
N VAL A 126 2.95 -9.65 -7.42
CA VAL A 126 2.31 -10.97 -7.29
C VAL A 126 0.94 -10.85 -6.65
N SER A 127 0.02 -11.74 -7.04
CA SER A 127 -1.33 -11.81 -6.47
C SER A 127 -1.41 -12.64 -5.18
N SER A 128 -0.38 -13.45 -4.86
CA SER A 128 -0.33 -14.24 -3.63
C SER A 128 1.11 -14.54 -3.18
N ILE A 129 1.31 -14.64 -1.87
CA ILE A 129 2.59 -14.98 -1.23
C ILE A 129 2.35 -16.05 -0.17
N GLY A 130 3.08 -17.16 -0.23
CA GLY A 130 3.06 -18.21 0.79
C GLY A 130 4.20 -18.06 1.78
N ILE A 131 3.90 -18.03 3.09
CA ILE A 131 4.89 -18.10 4.17
C ILE A 131 4.80 -19.50 4.80
N TYR A 132 5.79 -20.35 4.57
CA TYR A 132 5.80 -21.75 5.04
C TYR A 132 7.06 -22.08 5.83
N GLY A 133 7.02 -23.15 6.62
CA GLY A 133 8.13 -23.57 7.48
C GLY A 133 7.67 -24.31 8.74
N MET A 134 8.62 -24.80 9.53
CA MET A 134 8.34 -25.59 10.74
C MET A 134 7.46 -24.83 11.75
N ARG A 135 6.74 -25.55 12.62
CA ARG A 135 5.98 -24.95 13.72
C ARG A 135 6.94 -24.20 14.67
N GLY A 136 6.51 -23.04 15.18
CA GLY A 136 7.29 -22.27 16.16
C GLY A 136 8.38 -21.35 15.58
N VAL A 137 8.61 -21.35 14.27
CA VAL A 137 9.62 -20.47 13.63
C VAL A 137 9.21 -18.99 13.52
N GLY A 138 8.00 -18.62 13.99
CA GLY A 138 7.54 -17.23 14.00
C GLY A 138 6.85 -16.75 12.71
N LYS A 139 6.25 -17.65 11.91
CA LYS A 139 5.52 -17.28 10.68
C LYS A 139 4.34 -16.33 10.95
N THR A 140 3.49 -16.70 11.90
CA THR A 140 2.36 -15.86 12.33
C THR A 140 2.87 -14.52 12.85
N THR A 141 3.93 -14.52 13.67
CA THR A 141 4.57 -13.28 14.14
C THR A 141 5.08 -12.39 12.99
N LEU A 142 5.67 -12.99 11.95
CA LEU A 142 6.07 -12.25 10.76
C LEU A 142 4.87 -11.63 10.05
N ALA A 143 3.79 -12.40 9.87
CA ALA A 143 2.56 -11.92 9.26
C ALA A 143 1.92 -10.78 10.07
N GLU A 144 1.90 -10.85 11.40
CA GLU A 144 1.37 -9.78 12.28
C GLU A 144 2.14 -8.46 12.09
N HIS A 145 3.47 -8.53 11.98
CA HIS A 145 4.31 -7.34 11.75
C HIS A 145 4.07 -6.77 10.35
N ILE A 146 3.90 -7.62 9.35
CA ILE A 146 3.54 -7.21 7.99
C ILE A 146 2.17 -6.52 7.99
N HIS A 147 1.15 -7.13 8.62
CA HIS A 147 -0.18 -6.54 8.78
C HIS A 147 -0.10 -5.12 9.34
N ASN A 148 0.57 -4.95 10.47
CA ASN A 148 0.70 -3.65 11.14
C ASN A 148 1.49 -2.63 10.33
N HIS A 149 2.46 -3.07 9.54
CA HIS A 149 3.17 -2.21 8.60
C HIS A 149 2.26 -1.76 7.46
N LEU A 150 1.51 -2.68 6.86
CA LEU A 150 0.60 -2.40 5.74
C LEU A 150 -0.59 -1.50 6.15
N LEU A 151 -1.04 -1.58 7.40
CA LEU A 151 -2.05 -0.65 7.93
C LEU A 151 -1.62 0.82 7.87
N LYS A 152 -0.31 1.09 7.93
CA LYS A 152 0.26 2.44 7.83
C LYS A 152 0.60 2.84 6.40
N ASP A 153 0.46 1.91 5.47
CA ASP A 153 0.83 2.09 4.08
C ASP A 153 -0.36 2.67 3.30
N SER A 154 -0.19 3.90 2.83
CA SER A 154 -1.24 4.64 2.12
C SER A 154 -1.68 3.96 0.82
N ARG A 155 -0.87 3.05 0.25
CA ARG A 155 -1.23 2.31 -0.97
C ARG A 155 -2.47 1.46 -0.80
N PHE A 156 -2.71 0.94 0.41
CA PHE A 156 -3.84 0.06 0.70
C PHE A 156 -5.01 0.79 1.34
N SER A 157 -4.86 2.07 1.69
CA SER A 157 -5.91 2.87 2.36
C SER A 157 -6.53 2.16 3.57
N GLY A 158 -5.73 1.40 4.32
CA GLY A 158 -6.22 0.60 5.45
C GLY A 158 -7.01 -0.66 5.09
N ASN A 159 -7.16 -1.02 3.81
CA ASN A 159 -7.77 -2.26 3.35
C ASN A 159 -6.84 -3.48 3.55
N VAL A 160 -6.48 -3.75 4.80
CA VAL A 160 -5.64 -4.87 5.21
C VAL A 160 -6.44 -5.73 6.18
N TYR A 161 -6.79 -6.95 5.74
CA TYR A 161 -7.69 -7.83 6.46
C TYR A 161 -6.92 -9.03 7.01
N TRP A 162 -7.16 -9.34 8.28
CA TRP A 162 -6.63 -10.53 8.93
C TRP A 162 -7.74 -11.56 9.16
N VAL A 163 -7.50 -12.79 8.72
CA VAL A 163 -8.40 -13.93 8.92
C VAL A 163 -7.59 -15.12 9.41
N THR A 164 -7.96 -15.67 10.55
CA THR A 164 -7.41 -16.95 11.02
C THR A 164 -8.26 -18.09 10.47
N VAL A 165 -7.64 -19.01 9.74
CA VAL A 165 -8.32 -20.16 9.15
C VAL A 165 -8.47 -21.25 10.20
N SER A 166 -9.69 -21.75 10.35
CA SER A 166 -9.97 -22.83 11.31
C SER A 166 -9.30 -24.14 10.85
N GLN A 167 -8.68 -24.84 11.80
CA GLN A 167 -8.15 -26.20 11.58
C GLN A 167 -9.26 -27.20 11.22
N ASP A 168 -10.46 -27.03 11.79
CA ASP A 168 -11.68 -27.73 11.35
C ASP A 168 -12.29 -26.99 10.15
N PHE A 169 -11.54 -27.02 9.05
CA PHE A 169 -11.77 -26.22 7.86
C PHE A 169 -13.13 -26.53 7.22
N SER A 170 -13.91 -25.48 6.97
CA SER A 170 -15.01 -25.52 6.02
C SER A 170 -15.05 -24.22 5.23
N ILE A 171 -15.47 -24.30 3.96
CA ILE A 171 -15.57 -23.11 3.11
C ILE A 171 -16.54 -22.09 3.71
N THR A 172 -17.63 -22.58 4.30
CA THR A 172 -18.64 -21.77 4.96
C THR A 172 -18.03 -20.97 6.12
N LYS A 173 -17.23 -21.62 6.98
CA LYS A 173 -16.54 -20.93 8.09
C LYS A 173 -15.54 -19.91 7.59
N LEU A 174 -14.72 -20.25 6.58
CA LEU A 174 -13.76 -19.31 6.00
C LEU A 174 -14.46 -18.06 5.45
N GLN A 175 -15.51 -18.24 4.66
CA GLN A 175 -16.32 -17.13 4.17
C GLN A 175 -16.90 -16.28 5.31
N SER A 176 -17.23 -16.89 6.46
CA SER A 176 -17.78 -16.16 7.61
C SER A 176 -16.72 -15.30 8.26
N GLU A 177 -15.51 -15.83 8.42
CA GLU A 177 -14.40 -15.07 8.97
C GLU A 177 -13.95 -13.93 8.04
N ILE A 178 -13.96 -14.15 6.71
CA ILE A 178 -13.71 -13.07 5.75
C ILE A 178 -14.83 -12.01 5.82
N ALA A 179 -16.10 -12.42 5.87
CA ALA A 179 -17.22 -11.48 5.98
C ALA A 179 -17.12 -10.62 7.25
N LYS A 180 -16.75 -11.24 8.39
CA LYS A 180 -16.50 -10.53 9.66
C LYS A 180 -15.35 -9.54 9.52
N ALA A 181 -14.24 -9.94 8.90
CA ALA A 181 -13.09 -9.04 8.68
C ALA A 181 -13.46 -7.86 7.78
N LEU A 182 -14.34 -8.07 6.79
CA LEU A 182 -14.89 -7.04 5.91
C LEU A 182 -16.07 -6.26 6.52
N LYS A 183 -16.50 -6.61 7.74
CA LYS A 183 -17.68 -6.04 8.43
C LYS A 183 -18.95 -6.10 7.58
N LEU A 184 -19.16 -7.23 6.90
CA LEU A 184 -20.35 -7.47 6.10
C LEU A 184 -21.40 -8.17 6.96
N ASP A 185 -22.54 -7.51 7.13
CA ASP A 185 -23.75 -8.12 7.68
C ASP A 185 -24.39 -9.00 6.60
N SER A 186 -23.97 -10.26 6.55
CA SER A 186 -24.57 -11.26 5.65
C SER A 186 -25.24 -12.36 6.46
N THR A 187 -26.56 -12.46 6.30
CA THR A 187 -27.38 -13.58 6.79
C THR A 187 -27.63 -14.61 5.69
N GLU A 188 -26.86 -14.56 4.59
CA GLU A 188 -27.02 -15.51 3.48
C GLU A 188 -26.42 -16.86 3.87
N ASP A 189 -27.19 -17.93 3.70
CA ASP A 189 -26.80 -19.29 4.07
C ASP A 189 -26.22 -20.09 2.90
N ASP A 190 -26.36 -19.62 1.65
CA ASP A 190 -25.81 -20.30 0.47
C ASP A 190 -24.35 -19.89 0.21
N ASP A 191 -23.44 -20.87 0.27
CA ASP A 191 -22.00 -20.66 0.06
C ASP A 191 -21.66 -19.97 -1.27
N LYS A 192 -22.40 -20.21 -2.37
CA LYS A 192 -22.09 -19.59 -3.66
C LYS A 192 -22.43 -18.11 -3.66
N LYS A 193 -23.60 -17.75 -3.13
CA LYS A 193 -24.00 -16.34 -3.00
C LYS A 193 -23.08 -15.60 -2.03
N ARG A 194 -22.69 -16.22 -0.92
CA ARG A 194 -21.70 -15.66 0.01
C ARG A 194 -20.38 -15.39 -0.69
N ALA A 195 -19.86 -16.35 -1.47
CA ALA A 195 -18.67 -16.15 -2.28
C ALA A 195 -18.81 -14.96 -3.24
N ALA A 196 -19.96 -14.82 -3.91
CA ALA A 196 -20.21 -13.70 -4.81
C ALA A 196 -20.23 -12.34 -4.10
N ILE A 197 -20.85 -12.28 -2.91
CA ILE A 197 -20.86 -11.06 -2.06
C ILE A 197 -19.44 -10.69 -1.64
N LEU A 198 -18.65 -11.66 -1.16
CA LEU A 198 -17.27 -11.44 -0.76
C LEU A 198 -16.40 -10.97 -1.92
N TYR A 199 -16.55 -11.61 -3.09
CA TYR A 199 -15.82 -11.27 -4.30
C TYR A 199 -16.09 -9.81 -4.70
N GLN A 200 -17.36 -9.42 -4.81
CA GLN A 200 -17.71 -8.04 -5.18
C GLN A 200 -17.23 -7.03 -4.14
N SER A 201 -17.32 -7.36 -2.85
CA SER A 201 -16.85 -6.49 -1.76
C SER A 201 -15.33 -6.28 -1.77
N LEU A 202 -14.56 -7.27 -2.19
CA LEU A 202 -13.10 -7.19 -2.34
C LEU A 202 -12.71 -6.50 -3.65
N GLU A 203 -13.37 -6.83 -4.76
CA GLU A 203 -13.13 -6.25 -6.09
C GLU A 203 -13.37 -4.73 -6.14
N ARG A 204 -14.32 -4.22 -5.35
CA ARG A 204 -14.58 -2.77 -5.24
C ARG A 204 -13.45 -1.99 -4.55
N LYS A 205 -12.49 -2.66 -3.93
CA LYS A 205 -11.35 -2.01 -3.26
C LYS A 205 -10.23 -1.83 -4.27
N ILE A 206 -9.79 -0.57 -4.45
CA ILE A 206 -8.73 -0.21 -5.40
C ILE A 206 -7.48 -1.07 -5.17
N ASN A 207 -7.06 -1.19 -3.89
CA ASN A 207 -6.00 -2.08 -3.45
C ASN A 207 -6.41 -2.70 -2.11
N PHE A 208 -6.21 -4.00 -1.93
CA PHE A 208 -6.41 -4.66 -0.64
C PHE A 208 -5.35 -5.73 -0.38
N VAL A 209 -5.16 -6.08 0.89
CA VAL A 209 -4.40 -7.25 1.30
C VAL A 209 -5.27 -8.10 2.21
N LEU A 210 -5.37 -9.39 1.91
CA LEU A 210 -6.04 -10.38 2.75
C LEU A 210 -4.98 -11.37 3.28
N ILE A 211 -4.76 -11.36 4.59
CA ILE A 211 -3.84 -12.27 5.28
C ILE A 211 -4.64 -13.43 5.85
N LEU A 212 -4.29 -14.63 5.41
CA LEU A 212 -4.85 -15.88 5.91
C LEU A 212 -3.82 -16.56 6.81
N ASP A 213 -4.05 -16.56 8.11
CA ASP A 213 -3.20 -17.20 9.11
C ASP A 213 -3.68 -18.62 9.44
N ASP A 214 -2.74 -19.47 9.85
CA ASP A 214 -2.98 -20.87 10.23
C ASP A 214 -3.68 -21.72 9.15
N VAL A 215 -3.25 -21.62 7.89
CA VAL A 215 -3.79 -22.41 6.77
C VAL A 215 -3.19 -23.82 6.76
N TRP A 216 -4.02 -24.83 6.98
CA TRP A 216 -3.61 -26.26 6.99
C TRP A 216 -4.05 -27.04 5.75
N THR A 217 -5.06 -26.56 5.03
CA THR A 217 -5.69 -27.28 3.92
C THR A 217 -5.69 -26.45 2.65
N HIS A 218 -5.57 -27.13 1.51
CA HIS A 218 -5.79 -26.50 0.22
C HIS A 218 -7.28 -26.23 0.01
N PHE A 219 -7.61 -25.08 -0.57
CA PHE A 219 -8.99 -24.72 -0.91
C PHE A 219 -9.06 -23.89 -2.20
N ASP A 220 -10.25 -23.90 -2.81
CA ASP A 220 -10.54 -23.11 -3.99
C ASP A 220 -10.85 -21.66 -3.59
N VAL A 221 -9.94 -20.77 -3.97
CA VAL A 221 -10.01 -19.32 -3.72
C VAL A 221 -11.27 -18.67 -4.31
N LYS A 222 -11.78 -19.18 -5.44
CA LYS A 222 -13.03 -18.68 -6.03
C LYS A 222 -14.23 -19.08 -5.19
N LYS A 223 -14.23 -20.31 -4.65
CA LYS A 223 -15.27 -20.74 -3.69
C LYS A 223 -15.20 -19.96 -2.38
N ALA A 224 -14.02 -19.48 -1.98
CA ALA A 224 -13.89 -18.60 -0.83
C ALA A 224 -14.37 -17.16 -1.10
N GLY A 225 -14.65 -16.81 -2.36
CA GLY A 225 -15.01 -15.44 -2.76
C GLY A 225 -13.83 -14.48 -2.81
N ILE A 226 -12.60 -14.99 -3.00
CA ILE A 226 -11.38 -14.18 -3.06
C ILE A 226 -11.08 -13.88 -4.54
N PRO A 227 -11.02 -12.61 -4.97
CA PRO A 227 -10.59 -12.25 -6.31
C PRO A 227 -9.08 -12.43 -6.40
N LEU A 228 -8.66 -13.52 -7.04
CA LEU A 228 -7.29 -13.70 -7.47
C LEU A 228 -7.26 -13.67 -8.99
N ASP A 229 -6.52 -12.70 -9.53
CA ASP A 229 -6.01 -12.82 -10.88
C ASP A 229 -5.04 -13.99 -10.89
N ILE A 230 -5.57 -15.14 -11.31
CA ILE A 230 -4.75 -16.21 -11.86
C ILE A 230 -4.25 -15.63 -13.17
N GLY A 231 -3.14 -14.89 -13.10
CA GLY A 231 -2.36 -14.54 -14.27
C GLY A 231 -2.13 -15.83 -15.02
N GLY A 232 -2.83 -15.98 -16.15
CA GLY A 232 -2.68 -17.10 -17.05
C GLY A 232 -1.28 -17.03 -17.64
N GLY A 233 -0.31 -17.61 -16.94
CA GLY A 233 0.96 -18.00 -17.53
C GLY A 233 0.67 -19.07 -18.58
N LYS A 234 0.59 -18.63 -19.82
CA LYS A 234 1.04 -19.43 -20.96
C LYS A 234 2.51 -19.14 -21.19
#